data_AF-A0A8S2YKP7-F1
#
_entry.id   AF-A0A8S2YKP7-F1
#
_cell.length_a   1.000
_cell.length_b   1.000
_cell.length_c   1.000
_cell.angle_alpha   90.00
_cell.angle_beta   90.00
_cell.angle_gamma   90.00
#
_symmetry.space_group_name_H-M   'P 1'
#
loop_
_entity.id
_entity.type
_entity.pdbx_description
1 polymer ?
#
loop_
_entity_poly.entity_id
_entity_poly.type
_entity_poly.pdbx_seq_one_letter_code
_entity_poly.pdbx_strand_id
1 'polypeptide(L)'
;MTKEDEVQSKQLIQYLEQLNCPDVEKREQRRPMSPKTIDPAIDVCDIPLPVLVDQIKSHDVRDEDPKGDKSLGLFIGTPNGNLRVAAKDGNADLAKASIGQGADIRHREGNDKRSCYDIANLSAQDHLRKANISQREERDRHARIAQGCQNVINYLQSIAQKKLIEAIQEGRPDRVVSYRLVGAQLTSDLLPLACR
;
A
#
# COMPACT_ATOMS: atom_id res chain seq x y z
N MET A 1 -0.91 30.51 -2.38
CA MET A 1 -1.74 29.62 -1.55
C MET A 1 -3.13 30.19 -1.50
N THR A 2 -4.05 29.51 -2.15
CA THR A 2 -5.48 29.77 -2.00
C THR A 2 -5.96 29.21 -0.66
N LYS A 3 -7.10 29.67 -0.16
CA LYS A 3 -7.69 29.15 1.09
C LYS A 3 -8.00 27.65 1.00
N GLU A 4 -8.20 27.11 -0.21
CA GLU A 4 -8.45 25.70 -0.46
C GLU A 4 -7.17 24.87 -0.27
N ASP A 5 -6.02 25.37 -0.76
CA ASP A 5 -4.72 24.72 -0.55
C ASP A 5 -4.37 24.60 0.95
N GLU A 6 -4.74 25.60 1.75
CA GLU A 6 -4.48 25.64 3.19
C GLU A 6 -5.38 24.68 4.00
N VAL A 7 -6.57 24.38 3.48
CA VAL A 7 -7.49 23.42 4.10
C VAL A 7 -7.05 21.98 3.78
N GLN A 8 -6.62 21.72 2.55
CA GLN A 8 -6.13 20.40 2.13
C GLN A 8 -4.82 20.02 2.83
N SER A 9 -3.89 20.96 3.01
CA SER A 9 -2.65 20.70 3.75
C SER A 9 -2.90 20.37 5.22
N LYS A 10 -3.82 21.08 5.89
CA LYS A 10 -4.22 20.79 7.28
C LYS A 10 -4.85 19.40 7.42
N GLN A 11 -5.69 18.98 6.46
CA GLN A 11 -6.28 17.65 6.45
C GLN A 11 -5.22 16.55 6.22
N LEU A 12 -4.26 16.80 5.33
CA LEU A 12 -3.15 15.88 5.08
C LEU A 12 -2.27 15.71 6.33
N ILE A 13 -1.89 16.81 6.99
CA ILE A 13 -1.09 16.79 8.22
C ILE A 13 -1.83 16.01 9.32
N GLN A 14 -3.11 16.31 9.54
CA GLN A 14 -3.92 15.62 10.55
C GLN A 14 -4.05 14.11 10.25
N TYR A 15 -4.17 13.74 8.97
CA TYR A 15 -4.19 12.34 8.56
C TYR A 15 -2.85 11.65 8.82
N LEU A 16 -1.73 12.29 8.45
CA LEU A 16 -0.39 11.73 8.65
C LEU A 16 -0.05 11.55 10.13
N GLU A 17 -0.45 12.49 10.99
CA GLU A 17 -0.30 12.40 12.45
C GLU A 17 -1.08 11.21 13.04
N GLN A 18 -2.28 10.92 12.52
CA GLN A 18 -3.07 9.77 12.94
C GLN A 18 -2.48 8.42 12.52
N LEU A 19 -1.67 8.39 11.45
CA LEU A 19 -1.02 7.18 10.98
C LEU A 19 0.29 6.85 11.69
N ASN A 20 0.86 7.84 12.37
CA ASN A 20 2.10 7.70 13.13
C ASN A 20 1.75 7.21 14.55
N CYS A 21 1.37 5.93 14.69
CA CYS A 21 1.21 5.31 16.00
C CYS A 21 2.56 5.40 16.76
N PRO A 22 2.61 5.95 17.98
CA PRO A 22 3.83 5.88 18.78
C PRO A 22 4.15 4.41 19.07
N ASP A 23 5.43 4.07 18.91
CA ASP A 23 6.00 2.75 19.19
C ASP A 23 5.38 2.09 20.44
N VAL A 24 4.81 0.90 20.24
CA VAL A 24 4.30 0.03 21.31
C VAL A 24 5.44 -0.64 22.09
N GLU A 25 6.70 -0.22 21.92
CA GLU A 25 7.88 -0.84 22.54
C GLU A 25 8.07 -0.56 24.04
N LYS A 26 7.06 -0.05 24.76
CA LYS A 26 7.13 0.11 26.24
C LYS A 26 5.94 -0.45 27.01
N ARG A 27 5.33 -1.54 26.54
CA ARG A 27 4.35 -2.31 27.32
C ARG A 27 4.84 -3.72 27.65
N GLU A 28 6.06 -3.83 28.17
CA GLU A 28 6.42 -4.94 29.03
C GLU A 28 6.69 -4.46 30.45
N GLN A 29 6.05 -5.17 31.40
CA GLN A 29 6.26 -5.14 32.84
C GLN A 29 5.72 -3.93 33.63
N ARG A 30 4.41 -3.93 33.95
CA ARG A 30 3.95 -3.53 35.30
C ARG A 30 2.81 -4.42 35.80
N ARG A 31 3.02 -4.90 37.03
CA ARG A 31 2.21 -5.80 37.88
C ARG A 31 0.80 -5.25 38.15
N PRO A 32 -0.16 -6.09 38.58
CA PRO A 32 -1.49 -5.62 38.96
C PRO A 32 -1.39 -4.75 40.21
N MET A 33 -1.78 -3.47 40.09
CA MET A 33 -2.02 -2.60 41.23
C MET A 33 -3.52 -2.35 41.38
N SER A 34 -3.96 -2.42 42.63
CA SER A 34 -5.31 -2.18 43.14
C SER A 34 -5.89 -0.82 42.72
N PRO A 35 -7.22 -0.65 42.73
CA PRO A 35 -7.87 0.56 42.26
C PRO A 35 -7.57 1.72 43.22
N LYS A 36 -6.79 2.69 42.76
CA LYS A 36 -6.68 4.00 43.39
C LYS A 36 -7.61 4.97 42.69
N THR A 37 -8.38 5.67 43.52
CA THR A 37 -9.25 6.81 43.24
C THR A 37 -8.57 7.79 42.29
N ILE A 38 -9.20 8.07 41.15
CA ILE A 38 -8.71 9.01 40.14
C ILE A 38 -9.17 10.41 40.54
N ASP A 39 -8.20 11.31 40.70
CA ASP A 39 -8.36 12.74 40.97
C ASP A 39 -8.87 13.46 39.68
N PRO A 40 -9.92 14.30 39.71
CA PRO A 40 -10.53 14.87 38.51
C PRO A 40 -9.74 16.03 37.84
N ALA A 41 -8.45 16.16 38.12
CA ALA A 41 -7.59 17.20 37.53
C ALA A 41 -6.70 16.69 36.38
N ILE A 42 -7.03 15.54 35.78
CA ILE A 42 -6.36 15.07 34.58
C ILE A 42 -7.03 15.75 33.38
N ASP A 43 -6.34 16.74 32.83
CA ASP A 43 -6.56 17.28 31.49
C ASP A 43 -6.29 16.15 30.48
N VAL A 44 -7.34 15.36 30.23
CA VAL A 44 -7.31 14.31 29.20
C VAL A 44 -7.41 15.04 27.88
N CYS A 45 -6.28 15.20 27.19
CA CYS A 45 -6.27 15.63 25.81
C CYS A 45 -7.32 14.81 25.05
N ASP A 46 -8.33 15.49 24.51
CA ASP A 46 -9.29 14.90 23.58
C ASP A 46 -8.50 14.22 22.47
N ILE A 47 -8.40 12.88 22.54
CA ILE A 47 -7.87 12.08 21.45
C ILE A 47 -8.91 12.23 20.33
N PRO A 48 -8.59 12.92 19.22
CA PRO A 48 -9.56 13.04 18.14
C PRO A 48 -9.92 11.62 17.69
N LEU A 49 -11.23 11.36 17.68
CA LEU A 49 -11.84 10.11 17.24
C LEU A 49 -11.08 9.56 16.03
N PRO A 50 -10.68 8.27 16.02
CA PRO A 50 -10.04 7.69 14.86
C PRO A 50 -10.98 7.87 13.67
N VAL A 51 -10.55 8.64 12.68
CA VAL A 51 -11.26 8.73 11.40
C VAL A 51 -11.20 7.31 10.84
N LEU A 52 -12.35 6.64 10.85
CA LEU A 52 -12.51 5.34 10.20
C LEU A 52 -12.10 5.52 8.75
N VAL A 53 -10.96 4.92 8.38
CA VAL A 53 -10.38 4.98 7.03
C VAL A 53 -11.40 4.55 5.97
N ASP A 54 -12.39 3.75 6.36
CA ASP A 54 -13.53 3.32 5.54
C ASP A 54 -14.46 4.45 5.07
N GLN A 55 -14.37 5.65 5.68
CA GLN A 55 -15.18 6.81 5.30
C GLN A 55 -14.51 7.73 4.29
N ILE A 56 -13.20 7.57 4.05
CA ILE A 56 -12.54 8.22 2.92
C ILE A 56 -12.95 7.43 1.70
N LYS A 57 -14.02 7.88 1.02
CA LYS A 57 -14.35 7.38 -0.31
C LYS A 57 -13.09 7.57 -1.15
N SER A 58 -12.40 6.49 -1.49
CA SER A 58 -11.41 6.48 -2.55
C SER A 58 -12.15 6.95 -3.78
N HIS A 59 -12.06 8.23 -4.07
CA HIS A 59 -12.72 8.78 -5.21
C HIS A 59 -12.06 8.08 -6.41
N ASP A 60 -12.85 7.41 -7.26
CA ASP A 60 -12.43 6.78 -8.53
C ASP A 60 -11.94 7.86 -9.53
N VAL A 61 -11.05 8.72 -9.06
CA VAL A 61 -10.53 9.87 -9.79
C VAL A 61 -9.39 9.31 -10.62
N ARG A 62 -9.79 8.95 -11.84
CA ARG A 62 -9.21 9.23 -13.18
C ARG A 62 -8.04 10.23 -13.21
N ASP A 63 -7.08 10.09 -12.31
CA ASP A 63 -5.88 10.89 -12.25
C ASP A 63 -4.87 10.18 -13.14
N GLU A 64 -4.96 10.54 -14.42
CA GLU A 64 -4.42 9.85 -15.61
C GLU A 64 -5.05 8.48 -15.83
N ASP A 65 -5.93 8.39 -16.84
CA ASP A 65 -6.33 7.12 -17.46
C ASP A 65 -5.04 6.33 -17.74
N PRO A 66 -4.69 5.30 -16.95
CA PRO A 66 -3.50 4.56 -17.26
C PRO A 66 -3.74 3.95 -18.62
N LYS A 67 -2.79 4.12 -19.54
CA LYS A 67 -2.80 3.38 -20.82
C LYS A 67 -2.94 1.87 -20.59
N GLY A 68 -2.77 1.41 -19.35
CA GLY A 68 -2.96 0.07 -18.84
C GLY A 68 -4.21 -0.69 -19.25
N ASP A 69 -5.33 -0.04 -19.61
CA ASP A 69 -6.53 -0.73 -20.12
C ASP A 69 -6.64 -0.70 -21.65
N LYS A 70 -5.82 0.10 -22.33
CA LYS A 70 -5.74 0.11 -23.79
C LYS A 70 -4.93 -1.10 -24.22
N SER A 71 -5.59 -2.05 -24.89
CA SER A 71 -4.91 -3.18 -25.53
C SER A 71 -3.82 -2.67 -26.47
N LEU A 72 -2.63 -3.26 -26.41
CA LEU A 72 -1.50 -2.96 -27.28
C LEU A 72 -1.57 -3.70 -28.63
N GLY A 73 -2.69 -4.39 -28.90
CA GLY A 73 -2.93 -5.16 -30.12
C GLY A 73 -3.72 -6.43 -29.85
N LEU A 74 -4.23 -7.06 -30.91
CA LEU A 74 -5.14 -8.24 -30.84
C LEU A 74 -4.58 -9.44 -30.05
N PHE A 75 -3.26 -9.49 -29.82
CA PHE A 75 -2.55 -10.60 -29.16
C PHE A 75 -1.78 -10.20 -27.89
N ILE A 76 -1.66 -8.89 -27.62
CA ILE A 76 -0.96 -8.37 -26.45
C ILE A 76 -2.06 -7.86 -25.52
N GLY A 77 -2.31 -8.59 -24.44
CA GLY A 77 -3.28 -8.22 -23.42
C GLY A 77 -3.06 -6.79 -22.89
N THR A 78 -4.01 -6.29 -22.13
CA THR A 78 -3.89 -4.97 -21.49
C THR A 78 -2.65 -4.95 -20.57
N PRO A 79 -1.87 -3.86 -20.50
CA PRO A 79 -0.72 -3.81 -19.59
C PRO A 79 -1.09 -4.13 -18.13
N ASN A 80 -2.28 -3.73 -17.69
CA ASN A 80 -2.82 -4.10 -16.37
C ASN A 80 -3.04 -5.62 -16.24
N GLY A 81 -3.61 -6.26 -17.27
CA GLY A 81 -3.77 -7.71 -17.31
C GLY A 81 -2.42 -8.45 -17.29
N ASN A 82 -1.44 -7.96 -18.05
CA ASN A 82 -0.09 -8.53 -18.07
C ASN A 82 0.61 -8.39 -16.72
N LEU A 83 0.47 -7.24 -16.05
CA LEU A 83 1.00 -7.03 -14.71
C LEU A 83 0.34 -7.98 -13.69
N ARG A 84 -0.95 -8.24 -13.83
CA ARG A 84 -1.68 -9.20 -12.98
C ARG A 84 -1.18 -10.63 -13.17
N VAL A 85 -0.95 -11.05 -14.41
CA VAL A 85 -0.35 -12.36 -14.71
C VAL A 85 1.06 -12.45 -14.12
N ALA A 86 1.88 -11.41 -14.31
CA ALA A 86 3.22 -11.34 -13.75
C ALA A 86 3.23 -11.47 -12.21
N ALA A 87 2.28 -10.81 -11.54
CA ALA A 87 2.11 -10.89 -10.09
C ALA A 87 1.73 -12.30 -9.63
N LYS A 88 0.87 -13.00 -10.38
CA LYS A 88 0.46 -14.38 -10.05
C LYS A 88 1.60 -15.37 -10.27
N ASP A 89 2.34 -15.23 -11.36
CA ASP A 89 3.36 -16.21 -11.77
C ASP A 89 4.74 -15.90 -11.19
N GLY A 90 4.90 -14.77 -10.51
CA GLY A 90 6.20 -14.32 -9.98
C GLY A 90 7.18 -13.90 -11.06
N ASN A 91 6.69 -13.45 -12.22
CA ASN A 91 7.55 -13.05 -13.35
C ASN A 91 7.92 -11.56 -13.25
N ALA A 92 9.05 -11.28 -12.61
CA ALA A 92 9.52 -9.91 -12.40
C ALA A 92 9.81 -9.15 -13.70
N ASP A 93 10.26 -9.84 -14.76
CA ASP A 93 10.59 -9.18 -16.03
C ASP A 93 9.32 -8.76 -16.79
N LEU A 94 8.29 -9.62 -16.77
CA LEU A 94 6.98 -9.26 -17.31
C LEU A 94 6.35 -8.10 -16.52
N ALA A 95 6.51 -8.08 -15.19
CA ALA A 95 6.03 -6.97 -14.35
C ALA A 95 6.70 -5.64 -14.74
N LYS A 96 8.03 -5.63 -14.87
CA LYS A 96 8.80 -4.46 -15.33
C LYS A 96 8.36 -3.98 -16.70
N ALA A 97 8.20 -4.90 -17.65
CA ALA A 97 7.74 -4.57 -19.00
C ALA A 97 6.34 -3.97 -19.00
N SER A 98 5.41 -4.55 -18.23
CA SER A 98 4.01 -4.09 -18.14
C SER A 98 3.91 -2.68 -17.55
N ILE A 99 4.67 -2.40 -16.49
CA ILE A 99 4.74 -1.05 -15.90
C ILE A 99 5.37 -0.07 -16.89
N GLY A 100 6.43 -0.47 -17.60
CA GLY A 100 7.03 0.34 -18.67
C GLY A 100 6.06 0.67 -19.82
N GLN A 101 5.06 -0.18 -20.03
CA GLN A 101 3.97 0.02 -21.00
C GLN A 101 2.80 0.85 -20.45
N GLY A 102 2.87 1.30 -19.19
CA GLY A 102 1.86 2.16 -18.57
C GLY A 102 0.79 1.42 -17.77
N ALA A 103 1.09 0.20 -17.26
CA ALA A 103 0.24 -0.44 -16.27
C ALA A 103 0.16 0.38 -14.98
N ASP A 104 -1.03 0.51 -14.40
CA ASP A 104 -1.22 1.14 -13.09
C ASP A 104 -1.07 0.11 -11.97
N ILE A 105 -0.10 0.35 -11.10
CA ILE A 105 0.17 -0.51 -9.94
C ILE A 105 -0.97 -0.47 -8.91
N ARG A 106 -1.80 0.57 -8.93
CA ARG A 106 -2.99 0.73 -8.08
C ARG A 106 -4.23 0.07 -8.68
N HIS A 107 -4.16 -0.38 -9.93
CA HIS A 107 -5.30 -0.96 -10.62
C HIS A 107 -5.86 -2.14 -9.84
N ARG A 108 -7.18 -2.10 -9.63
CA ARG A 108 -7.95 -3.10 -8.91
C ARG A 108 -9.01 -3.63 -9.85
N GLU A 109 -8.86 -4.89 -10.25
CA GLU A 109 -9.74 -5.50 -11.23
C GLU A 109 -10.22 -6.88 -10.79
N GLY A 110 -11.42 -7.23 -11.26
CA GLY A 110 -12.12 -8.46 -10.96
C GLY A 110 -12.99 -8.37 -9.70
N ASN A 111 -13.70 -9.46 -9.44
CA ASN A 111 -14.70 -9.53 -8.36
C ASN A 111 -14.10 -9.25 -6.97
N ASP A 112 -12.82 -9.58 -6.76
CA ASP A 112 -12.14 -9.45 -5.47
C ASP A 112 -11.56 -8.05 -5.21
N LYS A 113 -11.60 -7.14 -6.21
CA LYS A 113 -11.03 -5.76 -6.12
C LYS A 113 -9.60 -5.69 -5.55
N ARG A 114 -8.80 -6.72 -5.85
CA ARG A 114 -7.40 -6.87 -5.41
C ARG A 114 -6.46 -6.15 -6.37
N SER A 115 -5.45 -5.50 -5.79
CA SER A 115 -4.34 -4.93 -6.55
C SER A 115 -3.36 -6.03 -6.99
N CYS A 116 -2.46 -5.71 -7.92
CA CYS A 116 -1.37 -6.63 -8.29
C CYS A 116 -0.44 -6.94 -7.11
N TYR A 117 -0.28 -5.99 -6.19
CA TYR A 117 0.47 -6.19 -4.95
C TYR A 117 -0.18 -7.25 -4.05
N ASP A 118 -1.49 -7.21 -3.88
CA ASP A 118 -2.23 -8.21 -3.09
C ASP A 118 -2.12 -9.60 -3.72
N ILE A 119 -2.23 -9.66 -5.04
CA ILE A 119 -2.15 -10.91 -5.81
C ILE A 119 -0.77 -11.55 -5.69
N ALA A 120 0.29 -10.75 -5.80
CA ALA A 120 1.65 -11.25 -5.64
C ALA A 120 1.90 -11.78 -4.22
N ASN A 121 1.40 -11.08 -3.19
CA ASN A 121 1.49 -11.56 -1.80
C ASN A 121 0.77 -12.89 -1.59
N LEU A 122 -0.48 -12.98 -2.07
CA LEU A 122 -1.26 -14.21 -1.95
C LEU A 122 -0.63 -15.37 -2.73
N SER A 123 -0.11 -15.10 -3.93
CA SER A 123 0.57 -16.11 -4.73
C SER A 123 1.86 -16.58 -4.04
N ALA A 124 2.67 -15.66 -3.52
CA ALA A 124 3.87 -16.00 -2.76
C ALA A 124 3.54 -16.91 -1.58
N GLN A 125 2.53 -16.57 -0.78
CA GLN A 125 2.09 -17.37 0.36
C GLN A 125 1.56 -18.75 -0.05
N ASP A 126 0.78 -18.83 -1.14
CA ASP A 126 0.25 -20.09 -1.65
C ASP A 126 1.36 -21.01 -2.15
N HIS A 127 2.32 -20.46 -2.90
CA HIS A 127 3.48 -21.20 -3.39
C HIS A 127 4.41 -21.63 -2.23
N LEU A 128 4.64 -20.80 -1.22
CA LEU A 128 5.38 -21.20 -0.02
C LEU A 128 4.68 -22.35 0.72
N ARG A 129 3.35 -22.28 0.87
CA ARG A 129 2.57 -23.34 1.52
C ARG A 129 2.70 -24.66 0.75
N LYS A 130 2.59 -24.61 -0.57
CA LYS A 130 2.76 -25.78 -1.45
C LYS A 130 4.19 -26.34 -1.38
N ALA A 131 5.20 -25.48 -1.38
CA ALA A 131 6.59 -25.90 -1.23
C ALA A 131 6.82 -26.71 0.06
N ASN A 132 6.16 -26.32 1.16
CA ASN A 132 6.32 -26.99 2.45
C ASN A 132 5.69 -28.40 2.52
N ILE A 133 4.74 -28.72 1.64
CA ILE A 133 4.03 -30.01 1.63
C ILE A 133 4.40 -30.91 0.44
N SER A 134 5.07 -30.37 -0.57
CA SER A 134 5.45 -31.07 -1.80
C SER A 134 6.74 -31.89 -1.69
N GLN A 135 6.90 -32.85 -2.59
CA GLN A 135 8.17 -33.57 -2.77
C GLN A 135 9.26 -32.67 -3.37
N ARG A 136 10.52 -33.13 -3.33
CA ARG A 136 11.70 -32.30 -3.60
C ARG A 136 11.64 -31.47 -4.89
N GLU A 137 11.27 -32.06 -6.02
CA GLU A 137 11.25 -31.37 -7.33
C GLU A 137 10.13 -30.32 -7.41
N GLU A 138 8.92 -30.66 -6.96
CA GLU A 138 7.79 -29.73 -6.89
C GLU A 138 8.03 -28.61 -5.88
N ARG A 139 8.66 -28.92 -4.74
CA ARG A 139 9.04 -27.94 -3.73
C ARG A 139 9.96 -26.89 -4.33
N ASP A 140 10.99 -27.30 -5.05
CA ASP A 140 11.95 -26.37 -5.64
C ASP A 140 11.27 -25.48 -6.70
N ARG A 141 10.32 -26.04 -7.47
CA ARG A 141 9.49 -25.25 -8.40
C ARG A 141 8.63 -24.22 -7.66
N HIS A 142 7.92 -24.63 -6.60
CA HIS A 142 7.08 -23.73 -5.83
C HIS A 142 7.89 -22.65 -5.11
N ALA A 143 9.05 -22.98 -4.55
CA ALA A 143 9.97 -22.03 -3.93
C ALA A 143 10.49 -20.98 -4.92
N ARG A 144 10.83 -21.38 -6.16
CA ARG A 144 11.23 -20.44 -7.21
C ARG A 144 10.13 -19.45 -7.57
N ILE A 145 8.88 -19.93 -7.70
CA ILE A 145 7.74 -19.06 -8.00
C ILE A 145 7.47 -18.11 -6.83
N ALA A 146 7.51 -18.59 -5.59
CA ALA A 146 7.35 -17.76 -4.40
C ALA A 146 8.41 -16.65 -4.34
N GLN A 147 9.68 -16.98 -4.62
CA GLN A 147 10.75 -15.99 -4.70
C GLN A 147 10.52 -14.99 -5.84
N GLY A 148 10.04 -15.45 -6.99
CA GLY A 148 9.65 -14.58 -8.10
C GLY A 148 8.54 -13.60 -7.70
N CYS A 149 7.52 -14.07 -6.98
CA CYS A 149 6.46 -13.23 -6.44
C CYS A 149 7.02 -12.19 -5.46
N GLN A 150 7.96 -12.58 -4.59
CA GLN A 150 8.64 -11.64 -3.69
C GLN A 150 9.41 -10.56 -4.44
N ASN A 151 10.07 -10.91 -5.55
CA ASN A 151 10.75 -9.93 -6.38
C ASN A 151 9.76 -8.94 -7.02
N VAL A 152 8.59 -9.40 -7.46
CA VAL A 152 7.51 -8.53 -7.96
C VAL A 152 6.99 -7.62 -6.85
N ILE A 153 6.74 -8.15 -5.65
CA ILE A 153 6.29 -7.38 -4.47
C ILE A 153 7.25 -6.25 -4.17
N ASN A 154 8.54 -6.55 -4.03
CA ASN A 154 9.58 -5.57 -3.72
C ASN A 154 9.65 -4.49 -4.80
N TYR A 155 9.53 -4.89 -6.07
CA TYR A 155 9.53 -3.96 -7.19
C TYR A 155 8.31 -3.02 -7.17
N LEU A 156 7.11 -3.55 -6.96
CA LEU A 156 5.88 -2.76 -6.84
C LEU A 156 5.96 -1.78 -5.66
N GLN A 157 6.43 -2.23 -4.50
CA GLN A 157 6.65 -1.36 -3.34
C GLN A 157 7.62 -0.23 -3.64
N SER A 158 8.73 -0.50 -4.34
CA SER A 158 9.71 0.52 -4.68
C SER A 158 9.12 1.64 -5.56
N ILE A 159 8.26 1.29 -6.51
CA ILE A 159 7.56 2.26 -7.36
C ILE A 159 6.51 2.99 -6.55
N ALA A 160 5.70 2.27 -5.77
CA ALA A 160 4.67 2.84 -4.92
C ALA A 160 5.27 3.85 -3.93
N GLN A 161 6.43 3.55 -3.33
CA GLN A 161 7.15 4.45 -2.43
C GLN A 161 7.58 5.74 -3.13
N LYS A 162 8.17 5.62 -4.33
CA LYS A 162 8.57 6.79 -5.11
C LYS A 162 7.36 7.68 -5.43
N LYS A 163 6.26 7.05 -5.85
CA LYS A 163 5.02 7.76 -6.20
C LYS A 163 4.28 8.33 -4.99
N LEU A 164 4.41 7.70 -3.83
CA LEU A 164 3.92 8.23 -2.55
C LEU A 164 4.62 9.57 -2.22
N ILE A 165 5.94 9.62 -2.37
CA ILE A 165 6.72 10.85 -2.13
C ILE A 165 6.28 11.97 -3.08
N GLU A 166 6.13 11.66 -4.37
CA GLU A 166 5.61 12.61 -5.37
C GLU A 166 4.21 13.11 -4.99
N ALA A 167 3.31 12.22 -4.57
CA ALA A 167 1.96 12.58 -4.14
C ALA A 167 1.92 13.47 -2.89
N ILE A 168 2.82 13.25 -1.93
CA ILE A 168 2.96 14.10 -0.74
C ILE A 168 3.42 15.50 -1.15
N GLN A 169 4.44 15.60 -2.01
CA GLN A 169 4.96 16.88 -2.49
C GLN A 169 3.94 17.67 -3.31
N GLU A 170 3.07 16.97 -4.04
CA GLU A 170 1.95 17.57 -4.78
C GLU A 170 0.75 17.95 -3.90
N GLY A 171 0.75 17.59 -2.61
CA GLY A 171 -0.39 17.81 -1.71
C GLY A 171 -1.63 17.00 -2.07
N ARG A 172 -1.48 15.81 -2.67
CA ARG A 172 -2.59 14.97 -3.15
C ARG A 172 -2.89 13.81 -2.19
N PRO A 173 -3.73 14.00 -1.15
CA PRO A 173 -4.00 12.97 -0.13
C PRO A 173 -4.58 11.67 -0.71
N ASP A 174 -5.45 11.75 -1.72
CA ASP A 174 -6.09 10.57 -2.33
C ASP A 174 -5.05 9.62 -2.95
N ARG A 175 -4.00 10.19 -3.58
CA ARG A 175 -2.89 9.43 -4.16
C ARG A 175 -2.04 8.81 -3.06
N VAL A 176 -1.81 9.51 -1.95
CA VAL A 176 -1.07 9.00 -0.78
C VAL A 176 -1.73 7.74 -0.23
N VAL A 177 -3.05 7.76 -0.02
CA VAL A 177 -3.81 6.58 0.43
C VAL A 177 -3.69 5.45 -0.58
N SER A 178 -3.83 5.76 -1.87
CA SER A 178 -3.79 4.76 -2.93
C SER A 178 -2.44 4.04 -3.02
N TYR A 179 -1.31 4.76 -2.91
CA TYR A 179 0.01 4.13 -2.94
C TYR A 179 0.33 3.34 -1.68
N ARG A 180 -0.17 3.79 -0.51
CA ARG A 180 -0.07 3.02 0.73
C ARG A 180 -0.77 1.66 0.61
N LEU A 181 -1.92 1.61 -0.06
CA LEU A 181 -2.63 0.36 -0.32
C LEU A 181 -1.88 -0.60 -1.27
N VAL A 182 -0.87 -0.13 -2.00
CA VAL A 182 0.00 -0.96 -2.86
C VAL A 182 1.32 -1.29 -2.12
N GLY A 183 1.35 -1.12 -0.79
CA GLY A 183 2.48 -1.49 0.05
C GLY A 183 3.54 -0.40 0.24
N ALA A 184 3.30 0.83 -0.20
CA ALA A 184 4.17 1.96 0.17
C ALA A 184 4.08 2.23 1.67
N GLN A 185 5.21 2.53 2.29
CA GLN A 185 5.31 2.80 3.72
C GLN A 185 5.41 4.30 3.96
N LEU A 186 4.55 4.80 4.84
CA LEU A 186 4.65 6.15 5.34
C LEU A 186 5.65 6.16 6.48
N THR A 187 6.84 6.70 6.23
CA THR A 187 7.91 6.83 7.22
C THR A 187 7.94 8.26 7.78
N SER A 188 8.39 8.41 9.02
CA SER A 188 8.33 9.69 9.76
C SER A 188 9.15 10.82 9.14
N ASP A 189 10.18 10.47 8.36
CA ASP A 189 11.01 11.35 7.54
C ASP A 189 10.25 11.98 6.35
N LEU A 190 9.08 11.46 6.00
CA LEU A 190 8.21 12.04 4.96
C LEU A 190 7.26 13.11 5.49
N LEU A 191 7.06 13.21 6.80
CA LEU A 191 6.19 14.22 7.43
C LEU A 191 6.63 15.67 7.10
N PRO A 192 7.93 16.02 7.12
CA PRO A 192 8.37 17.38 6.77
C PRO A 192 8.07 17.76 5.31
N LEU A 193 7.87 16.78 4.41
CA LEU A 193 7.52 17.03 3.01
C LEU A 193 6.06 17.45 2.84
N ALA A 194 5.18 17.10 3.79
CA ALA A 194 3.76 17.47 3.77
C ALA A 194 3.49 18.89 4.29
N CYS A 195 4.46 19.49 4.98
CA CYS A 195 4.31 20.77 5.68
C CYS A 195 4.91 21.98 4.92
N ARG A 196 5.24 21.84 3.63
CA ARG A 196 5.78 22.93 2.79
C ARG A 196 4.69 23.54 1.91
#